data_AF-A0A3B9QPQ4-F1
#
_entry.id   AF-A0A3B9QPQ4-F1
#
_cell.length_a   1.000
_cell.length_b   1.000
_cell.length_c   1.000
_cell.angle_alpha   90.00
_cell.angle_beta   90.00
_cell.angle_gamma   90.00
#
_symmetry.space_group_name_H-M   'P 1'
#
loop_
_entity.id
_entity.type
_entity.pdbx_description
1 polymer ?
#
loop_
_entity_poly.entity_id
_entity_poly.type
_entity_poly.pdbx_seq_one_letter_code
_entity_poly.pdbx_strand_id
1 'polypeptide(L)'
;MLKCTALVVAVAWTSIGLAGYSLRTLPLPGEFSRGISVAETSQREWPALLARTELSLLAWSRKDEDGIHPALIQVNPTGDLSTPKELALPKVEYLGHPQLLLIDDRPWLFFIGRALGMEDRSLYGMPLTEEGGIAGPPRRFVGSELWEYEIVLGGTGVWMGYKDAGGLVWLASFTLEQGTEFIWKLGQGEGPPALVPTEQGIHVIWAKTEGSGPCVLMYTWAENKGLNPPMELHSFPLPTGTVVSQPAGTAASGWVYAAVGFEYRGGEQPGRAEVWVISFPVGHPDECIAYSLGIPETFPGEYPLQMEGLDMARLPPRGHTRPTDLYNPRGVLETTEYALLTLGARLHRGRSHQVQPVVVAFAGGRPVAWRPVAVSRDMTYAVQLGRSSRGWHVTWLDMLGYGAYRLFYASTAELERQAFNRIGWDDAIYFLGTVASGWLGGLALTPLFIMASVPGLVLIFIHYLLGGEESLAYRWPRALLALGLLPYVILKIVLTGTFGGMPFAEWVSRFTAQVVGRVLPFVPSLLGIVGVWIYTRRAGEPTLFPAWAAFVVTDMAFTIMILGPVFAGG
;
A
#
# COMPACT_ATOMS: atom_id res chain seq x y z
N MET A 1 -31.86 -15.42 -26.06
CA MET A 1 -30.98 -15.83 -24.94
C MET A 1 -29.54 -16.11 -25.39
N LEU A 2 -29.27 -17.01 -26.36
CA LEU A 2 -27.88 -17.35 -26.77
C LEU A 2 -26.96 -16.16 -27.12
N LYS A 3 -27.47 -15.09 -27.77
CA LYS A 3 -26.66 -13.91 -28.12
C LYS A 3 -26.23 -13.08 -26.89
N CYS A 4 -27.04 -13.03 -25.84
CA CYS A 4 -26.67 -12.36 -24.59
C CYS A 4 -25.65 -13.18 -23.80
N THR A 5 -25.77 -14.51 -23.80
CA THR A 5 -24.80 -15.39 -23.14
C THR A 5 -23.43 -15.31 -23.81
N ALA A 6 -23.38 -15.26 -25.15
CA ALA A 6 -22.13 -15.09 -25.88
C ALA A 6 -21.46 -13.73 -25.61
N LEU A 7 -22.23 -12.65 -25.50
CA LEU A 7 -21.71 -11.33 -25.14
C LEU A 7 -21.16 -11.29 -23.70
N VAL A 8 -21.88 -11.88 -22.74
CA VAL A 8 -21.44 -11.96 -21.34
C VAL A 8 -20.19 -12.83 -21.19
N VAL A 9 -20.10 -13.95 -21.92
CA VAL A 9 -18.91 -14.81 -21.92
C VAL A 9 -17.72 -14.12 -22.59
N ALA A 10 -17.93 -13.40 -23.70
CA ALA A 10 -16.88 -12.64 -24.37
C ALA A 10 -16.36 -11.48 -23.51
N VAL A 11 -17.27 -10.74 -22.85
CA VAL A 11 -16.91 -9.69 -21.88
C VAL A 11 -16.21 -10.30 -20.67
N ALA A 12 -16.68 -11.42 -20.13
CA ALA A 12 -16.02 -12.09 -19.01
C ALA A 12 -14.61 -12.59 -19.37
N TRP A 13 -14.42 -13.13 -20.59
CA TRP A 13 -13.11 -13.57 -21.07
C TRP A 13 -12.12 -12.41 -21.26
N THR A 14 -12.57 -11.27 -21.78
CA THR A 14 -11.71 -10.08 -21.85
C THR A 14 -11.48 -9.47 -20.48
N SER A 15 -12.45 -9.54 -19.56
CA SER A 15 -12.35 -9.02 -18.18
C SER A 15 -11.39 -9.83 -17.29
N ILE A 16 -11.33 -11.15 -17.45
CA ILE A 16 -10.41 -12.02 -16.69
C ILE A 16 -8.95 -11.72 -17.03
N GLY A 17 -8.65 -11.25 -18.25
CA GLY A 17 -7.33 -10.73 -18.64
C GLY A 17 -7.05 -9.29 -18.17
N LEU A 18 -8.07 -8.55 -17.71
CA LEU A 18 -7.97 -7.13 -17.32
C LEU A 18 -7.83 -6.90 -15.81
N ALA A 19 -7.95 -7.93 -14.97
CA ALA A 19 -7.84 -7.83 -13.52
C ALA A 19 -6.46 -7.30 -13.03
N GLY A 20 -5.45 -7.26 -13.90
CA GLY A 20 -4.13 -6.67 -13.65
C GLY A 20 -4.04 -5.15 -13.78
N TYR A 21 -5.06 -4.45 -14.30
CA TYR A 21 -5.02 -3.02 -14.62
C TYR A 21 -5.64 -2.12 -13.55
N SER A 22 -5.45 -2.41 -12.25
CA SER A 22 -5.73 -1.37 -11.25
C SER A 22 -4.65 -0.29 -11.33
N LEU A 23 -4.82 0.65 -12.25
CA LEU A 23 -3.99 1.85 -12.39
C LEU A 23 -4.14 2.79 -11.20
N ARG A 24 -5.10 2.52 -10.30
CA ARG A 24 -5.35 3.32 -9.11
C ARG A 24 -5.61 2.46 -7.89
N THR A 25 -5.24 2.94 -6.71
CA THR A 25 -5.65 2.32 -5.46
C THR A 25 -7.11 2.62 -5.14
N LEU A 26 -7.66 1.88 -4.19
CA LEU A 26 -9.02 2.11 -3.70
C LEU A 26 -9.07 3.46 -2.95
N PRO A 27 -10.23 4.16 -2.97
CA PRO A 27 -10.38 5.43 -2.28
C PRO A 27 -10.19 5.26 -0.78
N LEU A 28 -9.38 6.13 -0.18
CA LEU A 28 -9.23 6.25 1.26
C LEU A 28 -10.00 7.50 1.73
N PRO A 29 -10.88 7.39 2.75
CA PRO A 29 -11.48 8.57 3.35
C PRO A 29 -10.40 9.47 3.95
N GLY A 30 -10.40 10.76 3.61
CA GLY A 30 -9.49 11.76 4.16
C GLY A 30 -8.75 12.56 3.10
N GLU A 31 -7.54 13.02 3.45
CA GLU A 31 -6.79 14.01 2.65
C GLU A 31 -5.91 13.46 1.54
N PHE A 32 -5.42 12.22 1.62
CA PHE A 32 -4.61 11.70 0.50
C PHE A 32 -5.52 11.34 -0.68
N SER A 33 -5.02 11.61 -1.88
CA SER A 33 -5.62 11.11 -3.11
C SER A 33 -5.55 9.58 -3.17
N ARG A 34 -6.32 8.98 -4.09
CA ARG A 34 -6.00 7.64 -4.59
C ARG A 34 -4.57 7.64 -5.13
N GLY A 35 -3.85 6.55 -4.88
CA GLY A 35 -2.58 6.27 -5.53
C GLY A 35 -2.79 6.04 -7.01
N ILE A 36 -1.96 6.62 -7.85
CA ILE A 36 -1.95 6.43 -9.30
C ILE A 36 -0.70 5.63 -9.65
N SER A 37 -0.86 4.59 -10.45
CA SER A 37 0.24 3.80 -11.00
C SER A 37 1.02 4.68 -11.97
N VAL A 38 2.29 4.90 -11.64
CA VAL A 38 3.22 5.70 -12.43
C VAL A 38 4.01 4.81 -13.38
N ALA A 39 4.46 3.66 -12.89
CA ALA A 39 5.30 2.74 -13.66
C ALA A 39 5.24 1.32 -13.07
N GLU A 40 5.71 0.37 -13.87
CA GLU A 40 6.08 -0.96 -13.40
C GLU A 40 7.60 -1.13 -13.54
N THR A 41 8.22 -1.79 -12.58
CA THR A 41 9.67 -2.03 -12.56
C THR A 41 9.97 -3.42 -12.01
N SER A 42 11.10 -3.98 -12.40
CA SER A 42 11.61 -5.23 -11.84
C SER A 42 12.60 -5.03 -10.68
N GLN A 43 12.84 -3.78 -10.29
CA GLN A 43 13.81 -3.44 -9.25
C GLN A 43 13.12 -3.20 -7.91
N ARG A 44 13.61 -3.87 -6.87
CA ARG A 44 13.19 -3.67 -5.47
C ARG A 44 14.03 -2.57 -4.82
N GLU A 45 14.00 -1.38 -5.41
CA GLU A 45 14.76 -0.22 -4.94
C GLU A 45 13.82 0.91 -4.50
N TRP A 46 14.29 1.78 -3.62
CA TRP A 46 13.50 2.95 -3.22
C TRP A 46 13.35 3.90 -4.42
N PRO A 47 12.13 4.25 -4.84
CA PRO A 47 11.93 5.30 -5.83
C PRO A 47 12.34 6.64 -5.22
N ALA A 48 12.93 7.52 -6.03
CA ALA A 48 13.22 8.89 -5.61
C ALA A 48 12.00 9.78 -5.82
N LEU A 49 11.72 10.65 -4.85
CA LEU A 49 10.69 11.68 -4.93
C LEU A 49 11.31 13.02 -4.56
N LEU A 50 11.10 14.03 -5.40
CA LEU A 50 11.36 15.44 -5.10
C LEU A 50 10.08 16.24 -5.34
N ALA A 51 9.42 16.63 -4.26
CA ALA A 51 8.21 17.43 -4.30
C ALA A 51 8.55 18.92 -4.42
N ARG A 52 8.01 19.62 -5.42
CA ARG A 52 8.19 21.08 -5.57
C ARG A 52 6.85 21.75 -5.83
N THR A 53 6.83 23.07 -5.63
CA THR A 53 5.66 23.92 -5.90
C THR A 53 5.21 23.80 -7.35
N GLU A 54 6.14 23.91 -8.31
CA GLU A 54 5.80 23.92 -9.73
C GLU A 54 5.55 22.53 -10.32
N LEU A 55 6.19 21.50 -9.78
CA LEU A 55 6.01 20.10 -10.19
C LEU A 55 6.64 19.14 -9.17
N SER A 56 6.21 17.90 -9.16
CA SER A 56 6.89 16.81 -8.45
C SER A 56 7.67 15.96 -9.44
N LEU A 57 8.92 15.62 -9.12
CA LEU A 57 9.76 14.71 -9.88
C LEU A 57 9.81 13.36 -9.19
N LEU A 58 9.65 12.29 -9.96
CA LEU A 58 9.88 10.93 -9.49
C LEU A 58 10.92 10.27 -10.38
N ALA A 59 11.85 9.53 -9.79
CA ALA A 59 12.82 8.75 -10.53
C ALA A 59 12.92 7.32 -9.99
N TRP A 60 13.15 6.35 -10.88
CA TRP A 60 13.28 4.94 -10.52
C TRP A 60 14.21 4.22 -11.50
N SER A 61 14.70 3.06 -11.07
CA SER A 61 15.48 2.16 -11.92
C SER A 61 14.54 1.33 -12.79
N ARG A 62 14.73 1.37 -14.11
CA ARG A 62 14.04 0.52 -15.08
C ARG A 62 15.05 -0.47 -15.65
N LYS A 63 14.66 -1.74 -15.79
CA LYS A 63 15.49 -2.77 -16.42
C LYS A 63 14.85 -3.24 -17.71
N ASP A 64 15.62 -3.32 -18.78
CA ASP A 64 15.24 -3.85 -20.09
C ASP A 64 16.35 -4.79 -20.62
N GLU A 65 16.37 -5.02 -21.94
CA GLU A 65 17.37 -5.88 -22.60
C GLU A 65 18.76 -5.23 -22.64
N ASP A 66 18.85 -3.90 -22.66
CA ASP A 66 20.08 -3.13 -22.80
C ASP A 66 20.76 -2.85 -21.44
N GLY A 67 20.02 -2.94 -20.35
CA GLY A 67 20.57 -2.87 -19.00
C GLY A 67 19.61 -2.31 -17.97
N ILE A 68 20.17 -1.58 -16.99
CA ILE A 68 19.39 -0.81 -16.02
C ILE A 68 19.58 0.67 -16.36
N HIS A 69 18.48 1.40 -16.41
CA HIS A 69 18.43 2.80 -16.82
C HIS A 69 17.64 3.62 -15.80
N PRO A 70 18.03 4.89 -15.54
CA PRO A 70 17.21 5.79 -14.75
C PRO A 70 16.04 6.29 -15.60
N ALA A 71 14.83 6.10 -15.10
CA ALA A 71 13.62 6.67 -15.64
C ALA A 71 13.11 7.79 -14.73
N LEU A 72 12.50 8.81 -15.34
CA LEU A 72 11.96 9.97 -14.66
C LEU A 72 10.54 10.27 -15.17
N ILE A 73 9.66 10.69 -14.27
CA ILE A 73 8.35 11.26 -14.61
C ILE A 73 8.14 12.57 -13.85
N GLN A 74 7.27 13.40 -14.40
CA GLN A 74 6.78 14.61 -13.74
C GLN A 74 5.31 14.48 -13.41
N VAL A 75 4.95 15.06 -12.27
CA VAL A 75 3.56 15.35 -11.91
C VAL A 75 3.41 16.85 -11.83
N ASN A 76 2.58 17.43 -12.69
CA ASN A 76 2.31 18.86 -12.64
C ASN A 76 1.30 19.18 -11.50
N PRO A 77 1.09 20.47 -11.16
CA PRO A 77 0.22 20.85 -10.06
C PRO A 77 -1.26 20.53 -10.30
N THR A 78 -1.67 20.25 -11.55
CA THR A 78 -3.04 19.85 -11.92
C THR A 78 -3.26 18.34 -11.85
N GLY A 79 -2.22 17.55 -11.54
CA GLY A 79 -2.29 16.10 -11.46
C GLY A 79 -2.16 15.37 -12.80
N ASP A 80 -1.64 16.03 -13.84
CA ASP A 80 -1.26 15.36 -15.08
C ASP A 80 0.14 14.75 -14.95
N LEU A 81 0.26 13.52 -15.42
CA LEU A 81 1.51 12.78 -15.48
C LEU A 81 2.15 12.99 -16.85
N SER A 82 3.45 13.32 -16.88
CA SER A 82 4.21 13.28 -18.12
C SER A 82 4.39 11.83 -18.60
N THR A 83 4.78 11.62 -19.85
CA THR A 83 5.26 10.29 -20.26
C THR A 83 6.57 9.98 -19.50
N PRO A 84 6.75 8.74 -18.99
CA PRO A 84 8.04 8.30 -18.45
C PRO A 84 9.16 8.53 -19.46
N LYS A 85 10.21 9.23 -19.03
CA LYS A 85 11.39 9.56 -19.84
C LYS A 85 12.60 8.81 -19.31
N GLU A 86 13.26 8.06 -20.18
CA GLU A 86 14.56 7.49 -19.87
C GLU A 86 15.66 8.55 -20.01
N LEU A 87 16.59 8.57 -19.05
CA LEU A 87 17.70 9.50 -19.05
C LEU A 87 18.95 8.83 -19.63
N ALA A 88 19.38 9.31 -20.80
CA ALA A 88 20.61 8.83 -21.43
C ALA A 88 21.84 9.33 -20.66
N LEU A 89 22.69 8.41 -20.21
CA LEU A 89 23.89 8.69 -19.44
C LEU A 89 25.15 8.46 -20.28
N PRO A 90 25.72 9.50 -20.93
CA PRO A 90 26.89 9.32 -21.75
C PRO A 90 28.10 8.93 -20.89
N LYS A 91 28.80 7.86 -21.28
CA LYS A 91 30.05 7.36 -20.66
C LYS A 91 29.91 6.78 -19.25
N VAL A 92 28.68 6.64 -18.74
CA VAL A 92 28.40 6.06 -17.42
C VAL A 92 27.34 4.99 -17.55
N GLU A 93 27.65 3.78 -17.10
CA GLU A 93 26.71 2.69 -16.88
C GLU A 93 25.95 2.96 -15.57
N TYR A 94 24.61 2.93 -15.61
CA TYR A 94 23.77 3.08 -14.44
C TYR A 94 23.56 1.76 -13.72
N LEU A 95 23.68 1.77 -12.39
CA LEU A 95 23.60 0.56 -11.57
C LEU A 95 22.47 0.57 -10.55
N GLY A 96 21.74 1.68 -10.39
CA GLY A 96 20.58 1.77 -9.52
C GLY A 96 20.65 2.88 -8.46
N HIS A 97 19.73 2.77 -7.49
CA HIS A 97 19.61 3.64 -6.32
C HIS A 97 19.48 5.13 -6.65
N PRO A 98 18.41 5.56 -7.34
CA PRO A 98 18.20 6.96 -7.62
C PRO A 98 17.84 7.72 -6.33
N GLN A 99 18.41 8.90 -6.14
CA GLN A 99 17.96 9.88 -5.14
C GLN A 99 17.89 11.27 -5.77
N LEU A 100 16.85 12.04 -5.45
CA LEU A 100 16.64 13.40 -5.95
C LEU A 100 16.81 14.39 -4.80
N LEU A 101 17.61 15.44 -5.03
CA LEU A 101 17.78 16.55 -4.10
C LEU A 101 17.62 17.89 -4.84
N LEU A 102 17.18 18.92 -4.12
CA LEU A 102 17.13 20.30 -4.63
C LEU A 102 18.32 21.09 -4.07
N ILE A 103 19.30 21.43 -4.91
CA ILE A 103 20.52 22.14 -4.50
C ILE A 103 20.60 23.45 -5.28
N ASP A 104 20.66 24.58 -4.56
CA ASP A 104 20.65 25.93 -5.13
C ASP A 104 19.48 26.13 -6.12
N ASP A 105 18.26 25.76 -5.68
CA ASP A 105 17.01 25.75 -6.46
C ASP A 105 17.02 24.88 -7.73
N ARG A 106 18.08 24.09 -7.94
CA ARG A 106 18.20 23.18 -9.08
C ARG A 106 18.01 21.73 -8.65
N PRO A 107 17.17 20.95 -9.34
CA PRO A 107 17.06 19.52 -9.08
C PRO A 107 18.34 18.78 -9.51
N TRP A 108 18.77 17.81 -8.70
CA TRP A 108 19.88 16.91 -8.99
C TRP A 108 19.42 15.46 -8.83
N LEU A 109 19.80 14.62 -9.79
CA LEU A 109 19.68 13.18 -9.68
C LEU A 109 21.03 12.58 -9.30
N PHE A 110 21.07 11.91 -8.16
CA PHE A 110 22.19 11.10 -7.73
C PHE A 110 21.88 9.62 -7.93
N PHE A 111 22.91 8.84 -8.23
CA PHE A 111 22.78 7.41 -8.51
C PHE A 111 24.13 6.68 -8.38
N ILE A 112 24.06 5.36 -8.24
CA ILE A 112 25.24 4.52 -8.38
C ILE A 112 25.47 4.25 -9.86
N GLY A 113 26.68 4.52 -10.31
CA GLY A 113 27.10 4.22 -11.67
C GLY A 113 28.55 3.78 -11.74
N ARG A 114 28.98 3.45 -12.95
CA ARG A 114 30.35 3.07 -13.28
C ARG A 114 30.74 3.71 -14.60
N ALA A 115 31.95 4.25 -14.69
CA ALA A 115 32.47 4.71 -15.98
C ALA A 115 32.65 3.53 -16.93
N LEU A 116 32.32 3.69 -18.21
CA LEU A 116 32.47 2.62 -19.21
C LEU A 116 33.92 2.09 -19.23
N GLY A 117 34.07 0.78 -19.07
CA GLY A 117 35.38 0.10 -19.06
C GLY A 117 36.15 0.16 -17.73
N MET A 118 35.60 0.79 -16.69
CA MET A 118 36.12 0.72 -15.32
C MET A 118 35.37 -0.37 -14.54
N GLU A 119 35.91 -0.86 -13.43
CA GLU A 119 35.19 -1.79 -12.55
C GLU A 119 34.50 -1.09 -11.38
N ASP A 120 35.07 0.02 -10.92
CA ASP A 120 34.62 0.74 -9.73
C ASP A 120 33.20 1.30 -9.87
N ARG A 121 32.32 0.87 -8.95
CA ARG A 121 31.05 1.54 -8.68
C ARG A 121 31.32 2.84 -7.93
N SER A 122 30.56 3.89 -8.20
CA SER A 122 30.80 5.20 -7.60
C SER A 122 29.52 6.01 -7.56
N LEU A 123 29.48 7.03 -6.70
CA LEU A 123 28.38 7.99 -6.69
C LEU A 123 28.55 8.94 -7.87
N TYR A 124 27.53 9.01 -8.71
CA TYR A 124 27.39 10.03 -9.73
C TYR A 124 26.23 10.96 -9.36
N GLY A 125 26.36 12.22 -9.74
CA GLY A 125 25.28 13.20 -9.69
C GLY A 125 25.17 13.95 -11.01
N MET A 126 23.94 14.24 -11.41
CA MET A 126 23.62 14.90 -12.67
C MET A 126 22.62 16.02 -12.41
N PRO A 127 22.92 17.28 -12.81
CA PRO A 127 21.97 18.36 -12.67
C PRO A 127 20.83 18.17 -13.67
N LEU A 128 19.62 18.42 -13.20
CA LEU A 128 18.41 18.40 -14.00
C LEU A 128 17.92 19.83 -14.27
N THR A 129 17.18 20.02 -15.36
CA THR A 129 16.38 21.23 -15.59
C THR A 129 15.20 21.25 -14.62
N GLU A 130 14.52 22.38 -14.48
CA GLU A 130 13.33 22.47 -13.63
C GLU A 130 12.27 21.44 -14.02
N GLU A 131 12.15 21.16 -15.32
CA GLU A 131 11.30 20.15 -15.95
C GLU A 131 11.94 18.74 -15.94
N GLY A 132 12.92 18.43 -15.09
CA GLY A 132 13.52 17.09 -15.00
C GLY A 132 14.27 16.61 -16.25
N GLY A 133 14.62 17.49 -17.18
CA GLY A 133 15.52 17.20 -18.30
C GLY A 133 16.99 17.20 -17.87
N ILE A 134 17.90 16.68 -18.70
CA ILE A 134 19.34 16.69 -18.38
C ILE A 134 19.89 18.11 -18.61
N ALA A 135 20.44 18.74 -17.57
CA ALA A 135 21.05 20.08 -17.66
C ALA A 135 22.57 20.04 -17.82
N GLY A 136 23.20 18.88 -17.65
CA GLY A 136 24.65 18.71 -17.79
C GLY A 136 25.07 17.23 -17.67
N PRO A 137 26.32 16.90 -18.00
CA PRO A 137 26.79 15.52 -17.91
C PRO A 137 26.87 15.02 -16.46
N PRO A 138 26.74 13.70 -16.22
CA PRO A 138 27.00 13.11 -14.91
C PRO A 138 28.41 13.41 -14.42
N ARG A 139 28.54 13.73 -13.13
CA ARG A 139 29.80 13.98 -12.43
C ARG A 139 30.01 12.94 -11.35
N ARG A 140 31.23 12.41 -11.22
CA ARG A 140 31.61 11.47 -10.16
C ARG A 140 31.95 12.27 -8.90
N PHE A 141 31.38 11.89 -7.75
CA PHE A 141 31.59 12.56 -6.46
C PHE A 141 32.47 11.75 -5.50
N VAL A 142 32.22 10.44 -5.39
CA VAL A 142 32.96 9.53 -4.49
C VAL A 142 33.48 8.34 -5.28
N GLY A 143 34.75 7.98 -5.05
CA GLY A 143 35.53 7.04 -5.86
C GLY A 143 35.75 5.63 -5.29
N SER A 144 34.97 5.19 -4.31
CA SER A 144 35.08 3.86 -3.69
C SER A 144 34.03 2.89 -4.23
N GLU A 145 34.30 1.57 -4.21
CA GLU A 145 33.37 0.51 -4.60
C GLU A 145 32.06 0.55 -3.79
N LEU A 146 31.11 1.34 -4.29
CA LEU A 146 29.87 1.71 -3.65
C LEU A 146 28.75 0.70 -3.97
N TRP A 147 28.05 0.24 -2.94
CA TRP A 147 26.90 -0.67 -3.11
C TRP A 147 25.56 -0.02 -2.82
N GLU A 148 25.48 0.73 -1.74
CA GLU A 148 24.25 1.40 -1.30
C GLU A 148 24.64 2.73 -0.65
N TYR A 149 23.76 3.73 -0.77
CA TYR A 149 24.00 5.05 -0.21
C TYR A 149 22.71 5.76 0.19
N GLU A 150 22.87 6.77 1.04
CA GLU A 150 21.88 7.76 1.40
C GLU A 150 22.52 9.14 1.32
N ILE A 151 21.82 10.11 0.73
CA ILE A 151 22.28 11.50 0.67
C ILE A 151 21.22 12.43 1.21
N VAL A 152 21.68 13.48 1.90
CA VAL A 152 20.83 14.53 2.43
C VAL A 152 21.53 15.88 2.30
N LEU A 153 20.75 16.95 2.37
CA LEU A 153 21.29 18.30 2.52
C LEU A 153 21.46 18.62 4.00
N GLY A 154 22.62 19.17 4.36
CA GLY A 154 22.92 19.54 5.73
C GLY A 154 23.91 20.71 5.78
N GLY A 155 23.51 21.79 6.47
CA GLY A 155 24.30 23.03 6.51
C GLY A 155 24.51 23.61 5.11
N THR A 156 25.78 23.76 4.70
CA THR A 156 26.18 24.35 3.41
C THR A 156 26.50 23.33 2.32
N GLY A 157 26.30 22.03 2.57
CA GLY A 157 26.76 20.97 1.66
C GLY A 157 25.85 19.75 1.60
N VAL A 158 26.31 18.76 0.84
CA VAL A 158 25.68 17.45 0.72
C VAL A 158 26.40 16.48 1.64
N TRP A 159 25.63 15.75 2.43
CA TRP A 159 26.13 14.65 3.24
C TRP A 159 25.73 13.33 2.60
N MET A 160 26.64 12.36 2.68
CA MET A 160 26.48 11.03 2.10
C MET A 160 26.89 9.98 3.11
N GLY A 161 26.00 9.04 3.34
CA GLY A 161 26.24 7.83 4.08
C GLY A 161 26.31 6.68 3.10
N TYR A 162 27.29 5.80 3.21
CA TYR A 162 27.36 4.67 2.30
C TYR A 162 28.04 3.43 2.86
N LYS A 163 27.75 2.30 2.21
CA LYS A 163 28.39 1.02 2.46
C LYS A 163 29.27 0.62 1.27
N ASP A 164 30.51 0.25 1.57
CA ASP A 164 31.43 -0.30 0.58
C ASP A 164 31.27 -1.83 0.42
N ALA A 165 31.96 -2.39 -0.57
CA ALA A 165 31.96 -3.83 -0.83
C ALA A 165 32.54 -4.68 0.31
N GLY A 166 33.36 -4.08 1.18
CA GLY A 166 33.93 -4.73 2.37
C GLY A 166 32.99 -4.73 3.58
N GLY A 167 31.77 -4.20 3.45
CA GLY A 167 30.80 -4.08 4.54
C GLY A 167 31.05 -2.91 5.49
N LEU A 168 31.98 -2.01 5.15
CA LEU A 168 32.25 -0.84 5.96
C LEU A 168 31.30 0.30 5.62
N VAL A 169 30.82 0.96 6.66
CA VAL A 169 30.00 2.16 6.61
C VAL A 169 30.89 3.38 6.70
N TRP A 170 30.62 4.34 5.83
CA TRP A 170 31.33 5.59 5.68
C TRP A 170 30.36 6.77 5.72
N LEU A 171 30.84 7.90 6.21
CA LEU A 171 30.20 9.20 6.11
C LEU A 171 31.11 10.11 5.30
N ALA A 172 30.55 10.83 4.33
CA ALA A 172 31.25 11.84 3.58
C ALA A 172 30.42 13.12 3.51
N SER A 173 31.10 14.26 3.39
CA SER A 173 30.47 15.53 3.03
C SER A 173 31.18 16.14 1.83
N PHE A 174 30.41 16.76 0.96
CA PHE A 174 30.93 17.35 -0.27
C PHE A 174 30.11 18.56 -0.72
N THR A 175 30.75 19.43 -1.49
CA THR A 175 30.06 20.50 -2.23
C THR A 175 30.12 20.21 -3.72
N LEU A 176 29.16 20.74 -4.48
CA LEU A 176 29.10 20.53 -5.92
C LEU A 176 30.28 21.15 -6.69
N GLU A 177 30.94 22.15 -6.09
CA GLU A 177 32.08 22.87 -6.67
C GLU A 177 33.43 22.26 -6.29
N GLN A 178 33.65 21.98 -5.00
CA GLN A 178 34.96 21.54 -4.48
C GLN A 178 35.10 20.02 -4.44
N GLY A 179 33.99 19.28 -4.58
CA GLY A 179 33.97 17.84 -4.43
C GLY A 179 34.01 17.43 -2.96
N THR A 180 34.59 16.26 -2.67
CA THR A 180 34.60 15.69 -1.31
C THR A 180 35.50 16.49 -0.37
N GLU A 181 34.91 16.98 0.72
CA GLU A 181 35.60 17.78 1.74
C GLU A 181 36.05 16.92 2.92
N PHE A 182 35.16 16.07 3.42
CA PHE A 182 35.43 15.20 4.55
C PHE A 182 34.95 13.78 4.30
N ILE A 183 35.70 12.80 4.80
CA ILE A 183 35.36 11.38 4.75
C ILE A 183 35.75 10.76 6.09
N TRP A 184 34.80 10.05 6.71
CA TRP A 184 34.99 9.34 7.96
C TRP A 184 34.57 7.88 7.83
N LYS A 185 35.37 6.99 8.42
CA LYS A 185 35.06 5.57 8.56
C LYS A 185 34.28 5.35 9.86
N LEU A 186 33.05 4.85 9.77
CA LEU A 186 32.19 4.64 10.93
C LEU A 186 32.35 3.24 11.53
N GLY A 187 32.60 2.23 10.70
CA GLY A 187 32.77 0.83 11.15
C GLY A 187 32.11 -0.17 10.22
N GLN A 188 31.75 -1.34 10.72
CA GLN A 188 30.97 -2.36 10.00
C GLN A 188 29.48 -2.04 10.03
N GLY A 189 28.73 -2.45 9.00
CA GLY A 189 27.27 -2.31 8.98
C GLY A 189 26.52 -3.11 7.91
N GLU A 190 25.21 -3.25 8.13
CA GLU A 190 24.30 -4.02 7.27
C GLU A 190 23.94 -3.31 5.97
N GLY A 191 23.90 -1.97 5.97
CA GLY A 191 23.50 -1.11 4.86
C GLY A 191 24.07 0.30 5.01
N PRO A 192 23.65 1.27 4.18
CA PRO A 192 24.03 2.66 4.35
C PRO A 192 23.41 3.20 5.64
N PRO A 193 24.05 4.18 6.29
CA PRO A 193 23.52 4.78 7.49
C PRO A 193 22.35 5.70 7.15
N ALA A 194 21.35 5.76 8.03
CA ALA A 194 20.33 6.79 7.98
C ALA A 194 20.94 8.13 8.38
N LEU A 195 20.58 9.18 7.64
CA LEU A 195 21.11 10.51 7.80
C LEU A 195 20.01 11.49 8.23
N VAL A 196 20.18 12.13 9.38
CA VAL A 196 19.21 13.10 9.91
C VAL A 196 19.87 14.47 10.03
N PRO A 197 19.69 15.36 9.04
CA PRO A 197 20.23 16.70 9.10
C PRO A 197 19.47 17.53 10.14
N THR A 198 20.21 18.38 10.85
CA THR A 198 19.70 19.36 11.82
C THR A 198 20.48 20.67 11.64
N GLU A 199 20.03 21.74 12.30
CA GLU A 199 20.78 23.01 12.29
C GLU A 199 22.20 22.88 12.86
N GLN A 200 22.42 21.93 13.78
CA GLN A 200 23.70 21.75 14.48
C GLN A 200 24.66 20.81 13.76
N GLY A 201 24.19 20.05 12.77
CA GLY A 201 25.00 19.04 12.09
C GLY A 201 24.12 17.87 11.64
N ILE A 202 24.73 16.70 11.50
CA ILE A 202 24.05 15.50 11.02
C ILE A 202 24.13 14.37 12.05
N HIS A 203 22.98 13.81 12.38
CA HIS A 203 22.93 12.56 13.13
C HIS A 203 23.04 11.39 12.15
N VAL A 204 23.83 10.39 12.52
CA VAL A 204 24.16 9.25 11.66
C VAL A 204 23.87 7.98 12.42
N ILE A 205 23.00 7.14 11.87
CA ILE A 205 22.49 5.92 12.50
C ILE A 205 22.75 4.74 11.58
N TRP A 206 23.37 3.66 12.07
CA TRP A 206 23.56 2.44 11.27
C TRP A 206 23.38 1.18 12.11
N ALA A 207 22.96 0.10 11.45
CA ALA A 207 22.86 -1.22 12.07
C ALA A 207 24.13 -2.02 11.76
N LYS A 208 24.60 -2.77 12.76
CA LYS A 208 25.77 -3.64 12.67
C LYS A 208 25.46 -5.00 13.26
N THR A 209 25.76 -6.08 12.53
CA THR A 209 25.76 -7.45 13.08
C THR A 209 27.17 -8.02 13.06
N GLU A 210 27.59 -8.68 14.14
CA GLU A 210 28.85 -9.42 14.18
C GLU A 210 28.59 -10.93 14.08
N GLY A 211 28.74 -11.51 12.88
CA GLY A 211 28.52 -12.93 12.66
C GLY A 211 27.07 -13.35 12.98
N SER A 212 26.90 -14.31 13.89
CA SER A 212 25.58 -14.73 14.42
C SER A 212 25.18 -13.98 15.70
N GLY A 213 25.85 -12.87 15.99
CA GLY A 213 25.61 -12.03 17.17
C GLY A 213 24.36 -11.17 17.06
N PRO A 214 24.11 -10.31 18.07
CA PRO A 214 23.00 -9.38 18.03
C PRO A 214 23.17 -8.34 16.91
N CYS A 215 22.05 -7.79 16.47
CA CYS A 215 22.04 -6.57 15.66
C CYS A 215 22.15 -5.38 16.62
N VAL A 216 23.18 -4.55 16.44
CA VAL A 216 23.43 -3.36 17.27
C VAL A 216 23.13 -2.12 16.45
N LEU A 217 22.29 -1.24 16.99
CA LEU A 217 22.04 0.07 16.40
C LEU A 217 23.05 1.07 16.95
N MET A 218 23.90 1.57 16.06
CA MET A 218 24.96 2.51 16.34
C MET A 218 24.53 3.93 15.99
N TYR A 219 25.12 4.89 16.69
CA TYR A 219 24.88 6.31 16.50
C TYR A 219 26.18 7.11 16.58
N THR A 220 26.27 8.14 15.76
CA THR A 220 27.19 9.25 15.97
C THR A 220 26.55 10.55 15.48
N TRP A 221 27.20 11.65 15.79
CA TRP A 221 26.86 12.97 15.30
C TRP A 221 28.11 13.61 14.69
N ALA A 222 27.92 14.24 13.53
CA ALA A 222 28.98 14.91 12.82
C ALA A 222 28.63 16.39 12.61
N GLU A 223 29.65 17.22 12.74
CA GLU A 223 29.64 18.61 12.31
C GLU A 223 30.62 18.78 11.14
N ASN A 224 30.58 19.93 10.46
CA ASN A 224 31.49 20.23 9.35
C ASN A 224 33.00 20.13 9.70
N LYS A 225 33.38 20.01 10.98
CA LYS A 225 34.79 19.96 11.40
C LYS A 225 35.14 18.76 12.28
N GLY A 226 34.21 17.86 12.56
CA GLY A 226 34.45 16.79 13.52
C GLY A 226 33.36 15.73 13.54
N LEU A 227 33.76 14.53 13.92
CA LEU A 227 32.88 13.39 14.14
C LEU A 227 33.02 12.98 15.60
N ASN A 228 31.89 12.88 16.31
CA ASN A 228 31.91 12.31 17.65
C ASN A 228 32.22 10.81 17.61
N PRO A 229 32.81 10.24 18.67
CA PRO A 229 32.99 8.80 18.76
C PRO A 229 31.65 8.07 18.59
N PRO A 230 31.57 7.06 17.70
CA PRO A 230 30.43 6.15 17.63
C PRO A 230 30.06 5.57 18.99
N MET A 231 28.76 5.50 19.27
CA MET A 231 28.22 4.84 20.45
C MET A 231 27.10 3.87 20.08
N GLU A 232 26.87 2.88 20.94
CA GLU A 232 25.75 1.96 20.84
C GLU A 232 24.50 2.61 21.44
N LEU A 233 23.41 2.62 20.68
CA LEU A 233 22.09 3.02 21.19
C LEU A 233 21.37 1.83 21.82
N HIS A 234 21.37 0.69 21.14
CA HIS A 234 20.68 -0.51 21.59
C HIS A 234 21.16 -1.78 20.88
N SER A 235 21.01 -2.92 21.56
CA SER A 235 21.33 -4.25 21.04
C SER A 235 20.08 -5.12 20.98
N PHE A 236 19.85 -5.73 19.82
CA PHE A 236 18.70 -6.58 19.53
C PHE A 236 19.15 -8.03 19.34
N PRO A 237 18.50 -9.01 19.98
CA PRO A 237 18.73 -10.40 19.63
C PRO A 237 18.35 -10.61 18.16
N LEU A 238 19.19 -11.29 17.39
CA LEU A 238 18.96 -11.55 15.97
C LEU A 238 18.79 -13.06 15.73
N PRO A 239 17.55 -13.59 15.81
CA PRO A 239 17.28 -14.99 15.50
C PRO A 239 17.69 -15.36 14.07
N THR A 240 18.03 -16.63 13.87
CA THR A 240 18.34 -17.16 12.53
C THR A 240 17.16 -16.95 11.56
N GLY A 241 17.46 -16.48 10.35
CA GLY A 241 16.44 -16.21 9.34
C GLY A 241 15.74 -14.84 9.48
N THR A 242 16.27 -13.95 10.31
CA THR A 242 15.83 -12.54 10.39
C THR A 242 16.53 -11.71 9.33
N VAL A 243 15.77 -10.87 8.63
CA VAL A 243 16.31 -9.86 7.71
C VAL A 243 16.17 -8.50 8.37
N VAL A 244 17.29 -7.81 8.53
CA VAL A 244 17.34 -6.45 9.09
C VAL A 244 17.09 -5.46 7.96
N SER A 245 16.14 -4.54 8.13
CA SER A 245 15.93 -3.45 7.18
C SER A 245 17.03 -2.39 7.31
N GLN A 246 17.20 -1.57 6.28
CA GLN A 246 17.97 -0.33 6.42
C GLN A 246 17.42 0.47 7.62
N PRO A 247 18.29 1.03 8.48
CA PRO A 247 17.87 1.95 9.52
C PRO A 247 17.17 3.18 8.94
N ALA A 248 16.35 3.82 9.76
CA ALA A 248 15.68 5.06 9.43
C ALA A 248 15.90 6.08 10.53
N GLY A 249 15.91 7.36 10.17
CA GLY A 249 16.13 8.45 11.12
C GLY A 249 15.28 9.66 10.80
N THR A 250 14.71 10.30 11.82
CA THR A 250 14.03 11.59 11.69
C THR A 250 14.23 12.38 12.99
N ALA A 251 14.07 13.70 12.94
CA ALA A 251 14.17 14.56 14.11
C ALA A 251 13.13 15.67 14.04
N ALA A 252 12.59 16.03 15.20
CA ALA A 252 11.69 17.18 15.35
C ALA A 252 11.61 17.60 16.81
N SER A 253 11.35 18.89 17.06
CA SER A 253 11.12 19.44 18.41
C SER A 253 12.15 19.01 19.46
N GLY A 254 13.44 18.98 19.08
CA GLY A 254 14.54 18.64 19.99
C GLY A 254 14.70 17.15 20.30
N TRP A 255 14.06 16.25 19.55
CA TRP A 255 14.20 14.81 19.67
C TRP A 255 14.69 14.18 18.37
N VAL A 256 15.54 13.16 18.49
CA VAL A 256 15.94 12.28 17.40
C VAL A 256 15.24 10.93 17.56
N TYR A 257 14.81 10.35 16.45
CA TYR A 257 14.15 9.04 16.38
C TYR A 257 14.92 8.17 15.39
N ALA A 258 15.55 7.13 15.90
CA ALA A 258 16.22 6.09 15.15
C ALA A 258 15.33 4.86 15.09
N ALA A 259 15.09 4.30 13.90
CA ALA A 259 14.26 3.11 13.74
C ALA A 259 14.99 2.02 12.95
N VAL A 260 14.69 0.76 13.28
CA VAL A 260 15.19 -0.43 12.58
C VAL A 260 14.09 -1.47 12.49
N GLY A 261 13.93 -2.08 11.32
CA GLY A 261 12.95 -3.12 11.05
C GLY A 261 13.57 -4.51 11.05
N PHE A 262 12.80 -5.51 11.47
CA PHE A 262 13.17 -6.92 11.44
C PHE A 262 12.05 -7.72 10.76
N GLU A 263 12.38 -8.41 9.67
CA GLU A 263 11.49 -9.37 8.99
C GLU A 263 11.90 -10.80 9.35
N TYR A 264 11.04 -11.54 10.04
CA TYR A 264 11.32 -12.92 10.46
C TYR A 264 10.89 -13.90 9.36
N ARG A 265 11.85 -14.49 8.63
CA ARG A 265 11.56 -15.45 7.53
C ARG A 265 11.68 -16.92 7.94
N GLY A 266 12.09 -17.18 9.18
CA GLY A 266 12.24 -18.53 9.74
C GLY A 266 12.08 -18.53 11.26
N GLY A 267 12.36 -19.68 11.89
CA GLY A 267 12.29 -19.85 13.34
C GLY A 267 10.86 -19.97 13.87
N GLU A 268 10.63 -19.45 15.08
CA GLU A 268 9.33 -19.52 15.78
C GLU A 268 8.35 -18.38 15.40
N GLN A 269 8.81 -17.40 14.62
CA GLN A 269 8.02 -16.22 14.23
C GLN A 269 7.94 -16.00 12.70
N PRO A 270 7.85 -17.05 11.85
CA PRO A 270 7.92 -16.88 10.42
C PRO A 270 6.75 -16.03 9.89
N GLY A 271 7.07 -15.09 9.01
CA GLY A 271 6.11 -14.19 8.38
C GLY A 271 5.73 -12.97 9.23
N ARG A 272 6.32 -12.80 10.42
CA ARG A 272 6.16 -11.59 11.24
C ARG A 272 7.18 -10.52 10.88
N ALA A 273 6.83 -9.27 11.15
CA ALA A 273 7.78 -8.18 11.08
C ALA A 273 7.54 -7.17 12.19
N GLU A 274 8.59 -6.53 12.67
CA GLU A 274 8.47 -5.47 13.67
C GLU A 274 9.44 -4.34 13.39
N VAL A 275 9.10 -3.15 13.89
CA VAL A 275 9.97 -1.97 13.83
C VAL A 275 10.25 -1.52 15.25
N TRP A 276 11.52 -1.45 15.61
CA TRP A 276 11.98 -0.87 16.86
C TRP A 276 12.34 0.59 16.65
N VAL A 277 11.97 1.43 17.60
CA VAL A 277 12.31 2.85 17.63
C VAL A 277 13.09 3.14 18.91
N ILE A 278 14.22 3.82 18.75
CA ILE A 278 15.05 4.38 19.81
C ILE A 278 14.97 5.89 19.66
N SER A 279 14.51 6.57 20.69
CA SER A 279 14.40 8.02 20.69
C SER A 279 15.15 8.65 21.84
N PHE A 280 15.76 9.81 21.62
CA PHE A 280 16.52 10.54 22.63
C PHE A 280 16.44 12.06 22.39
N PRO A 281 16.57 12.89 23.44
CA PRO A 281 16.73 14.32 23.27
C PRO A 281 18.03 14.63 22.52
N VAL A 282 18.00 15.65 21.65
CA VAL A 282 19.21 16.12 20.95
C VAL A 282 20.28 16.48 21.98
N GLY A 283 21.49 15.98 21.79
CA GLY A 283 22.62 16.16 22.70
C GLY A 283 22.71 15.15 23.85
N HIS A 284 21.66 14.34 24.08
CA HIS A 284 21.59 13.37 25.18
C HIS A 284 21.24 11.95 24.68
N PRO A 285 22.06 11.35 23.79
CA PRO A 285 21.81 10.02 23.25
C PRO A 285 21.87 8.90 24.30
N ASP A 286 22.48 9.15 25.45
CA ASP A 286 22.50 8.28 26.62
C ASP A 286 21.14 8.21 27.35
N GLU A 287 20.29 9.22 27.20
CA GLU A 287 18.92 9.26 27.74
C GLU A 287 17.91 8.61 26.79
N CYS A 288 18.33 7.58 26.04
CA CYS A 288 17.49 6.96 25.02
C CYS A 288 16.37 6.08 25.59
N ILE A 289 15.26 6.02 24.84
CA ILE A 289 14.11 5.17 25.11
C ILE A 289 13.94 4.24 23.91
N ALA A 290 14.06 2.93 24.14
CA ALA A 290 13.84 1.90 23.12
C ALA A 290 12.47 1.24 23.29
N TYR A 291 11.76 1.00 22.17
CA TYR A 291 10.48 0.32 22.16
C TYR A 291 10.13 -0.24 20.78
N SER A 292 9.37 -1.34 20.75
CA SER A 292 8.73 -1.84 19.52
C SER A 292 7.53 -0.96 19.17
N LEU A 293 7.47 -0.48 17.93
CA LEU A 293 6.41 0.37 17.41
C LEU A 293 5.16 -0.48 17.14
N GLY A 294 4.04 -0.11 17.75
CA GLY A 294 2.75 -0.74 17.52
C GLY A 294 1.70 0.27 17.08
N ILE A 295 1.00 -0.03 16.00
CA ILE A 295 -0.20 0.70 15.55
C ILE A 295 -1.42 -0.24 15.59
N PRO A 296 -2.66 0.28 15.62
CA PRO A 296 -3.85 -0.55 15.46
C PRO A 296 -3.87 -1.32 14.13
N GLU A 297 -4.29 -2.58 14.16
CA GLU A 297 -4.35 -3.46 12.99
C GLU A 297 -5.51 -3.13 12.03
N THR A 298 -6.40 -2.18 12.37
CA THR A 298 -7.57 -1.81 11.56
C THR A 298 -7.50 -0.36 11.11
N PHE A 299 -8.09 -0.07 9.94
CA PHE A 299 -8.22 1.29 9.45
C PHE A 299 -8.97 2.18 10.44
N PRO A 300 -8.47 3.40 10.72
CA PRO A 300 -9.12 4.30 11.66
C PRO A 300 -10.53 4.70 11.19
N GLY A 301 -11.40 5.01 12.14
CA GLY A 301 -12.73 5.54 11.87
C GLY A 301 -12.74 7.04 11.59
N GLU A 302 -11.85 7.76 12.26
CA GLU A 302 -11.79 9.22 12.29
C GLU A 302 -10.32 9.67 12.39
N TYR A 303 -10.06 10.91 11.98
CA TYR A 303 -8.74 11.54 11.99
C TYR A 303 -8.80 12.88 12.75
N PRO A 304 -8.90 12.86 14.09
CA PRO A 304 -9.20 14.07 14.87
C PRO A 304 -7.98 14.96 15.16
N LEU A 305 -6.77 14.55 14.76
CA LEU A 305 -5.53 15.28 15.04
C LEU A 305 -4.95 15.86 13.76
N GLN A 306 -4.41 17.06 13.82
CA GLN A 306 -3.63 17.65 12.73
C GLN A 306 -2.16 17.67 13.15
N MET A 307 -1.28 17.03 12.37
CA MET A 307 0.16 16.98 12.63
C MET A 307 0.90 17.22 11.33
N GLU A 308 1.78 18.22 11.30
CA GLU A 308 2.51 18.60 10.08
C GLU A 308 1.59 18.94 8.89
N GLY A 309 0.36 19.39 9.15
CA GLY A 309 -0.64 19.62 8.11
C GLY A 309 -1.27 18.34 7.53
N LEU A 310 -1.14 17.21 8.22
CA LEU A 310 -1.85 15.96 7.93
C LEU A 310 -2.91 15.68 8.99
N ASP A 311 -4.11 15.30 8.55
CA ASP A 311 -5.15 14.71 9.39
C ASP A 311 -4.76 13.28 9.77
N MET A 312 -4.61 13.01 11.07
CA MET A 312 -4.10 11.75 11.60
C MET A 312 -5.01 11.19 12.70
N ALA A 313 -5.03 9.86 12.79
CA ALA A 313 -5.73 9.14 13.83
C ALA A 313 -4.88 9.07 15.09
N ARG A 314 -5.52 9.21 16.25
CA ARG A 314 -4.83 9.09 17.54
C ARG A 314 -4.26 7.68 17.71
N LEU A 315 -3.00 7.58 18.14
CA LEU A 315 -2.46 6.31 18.61
C LEU A 315 -2.88 6.07 20.07
N PRO A 316 -3.45 4.90 20.40
CA PRO A 316 -3.69 4.54 21.79
C PRO A 316 -2.39 4.49 22.58
N PRO A 317 -2.44 4.72 23.91
CA PRO A 317 -1.26 4.55 24.77
C PRO A 317 -0.62 3.16 24.61
N ARG A 318 0.71 3.10 24.79
CA ARG A 318 1.48 1.84 24.71
C ARG A 318 0.86 0.73 25.57
N GLY A 319 0.94 -0.51 25.08
CA GLY A 319 0.39 -1.70 25.75
C GLY A 319 -1.09 -1.95 25.51
N HIS A 320 -1.81 -1.03 24.87
CA HIS A 320 -3.22 -1.21 24.51
C HIS A 320 -3.41 -1.64 23.04
N THR A 321 -2.33 -1.62 22.25
CA THR A 321 -2.31 -2.08 20.86
C THR A 321 -1.64 -3.45 20.78
N ARG A 322 -2.26 -4.36 20.03
CA ARG A 322 -1.57 -5.59 19.61
C ARG A 322 -0.45 -5.23 18.63
N PRO A 323 0.67 -5.96 18.61
CA PRO A 323 1.74 -5.72 17.65
C PRO A 323 1.25 -5.97 16.23
N THR A 324 1.21 -4.92 15.41
CA THR A 324 0.96 -5.02 13.97
C THR A 324 2.27 -5.35 13.27
N ASP A 325 2.24 -6.18 12.21
CA ASP A 325 3.46 -6.42 11.42
C ASP A 325 3.84 -5.14 10.67
N LEU A 326 5.03 -4.61 10.95
CA LEU A 326 5.55 -3.35 10.40
C LEU A 326 6.83 -3.59 9.59
N TYR A 327 6.94 -2.93 8.44
CA TYR A 327 7.97 -3.21 7.43
C TYR A 327 8.66 -1.93 6.96
N ASN A 328 9.99 -2.03 6.77
CA ASN A 328 10.81 -1.05 6.03
C ASN A 328 10.55 0.41 6.43
N PRO A 329 10.87 0.80 7.67
CA PRO A 329 10.70 2.18 8.12
C PRO A 329 11.59 3.11 7.29
N ARG A 330 11.13 4.35 7.09
CA ARG A 330 11.91 5.43 6.50
C ARG A 330 11.62 6.75 7.19
N GLY A 331 12.67 7.52 7.38
CA GLY A 331 12.63 8.85 7.96
C GLY A 331 12.10 9.89 6.98
N VAL A 332 11.27 10.80 7.46
CA VAL A 332 10.90 12.01 6.74
C VAL A 332 11.74 13.16 7.30
N LEU A 333 12.42 13.89 6.43
CA LEU A 333 13.36 14.94 6.82
C LEU A 333 12.73 16.34 6.84
N GLU A 334 11.63 16.54 6.13
CA GLU A 334 10.98 17.85 5.91
C GLU A 334 9.87 18.13 6.96
N THR A 335 10.21 17.90 8.24
CA THR A 335 9.30 18.02 9.39
C THR A 335 9.75 19.11 10.35
N THR A 336 8.81 19.79 11.02
CA THR A 336 9.13 20.89 11.93
C THR A 336 8.78 20.59 13.38
N GLU A 337 7.50 20.35 13.66
CA GLU A 337 6.94 20.15 15.00
C GLU A 337 6.90 18.67 15.39
N TYR A 338 6.50 17.81 14.46
CA TYR A 338 6.35 16.37 14.68
C TYR A 338 7.25 15.59 13.74
N ALA A 339 8.01 14.66 14.31
CA ALA A 339 8.83 13.75 13.52
C ALA A 339 7.91 12.73 12.84
N LEU A 340 8.18 12.41 11.58
CA LEU A 340 7.38 11.46 10.81
C LEU A 340 8.24 10.26 10.35
N LEU A 341 7.68 9.06 10.49
CA LEU A 341 8.20 7.85 9.85
C LEU A 341 7.16 7.29 8.89
N THR A 342 7.60 6.92 7.69
CA THR A 342 6.81 6.09 6.76
C THR A 342 7.20 4.62 6.90
N LEU A 343 6.24 3.72 6.68
CA LEU A 343 6.46 2.28 6.73
C LEU A 343 5.31 1.53 6.06
N GLY A 344 5.52 0.24 5.78
CA GLY A 344 4.44 -0.69 5.45
C GLY A 344 3.83 -1.27 6.73
N ALA A 345 2.51 -1.34 6.83
CA ALA A 345 1.83 -1.96 7.97
C ALA A 345 0.78 -2.97 7.53
N ARG A 346 0.78 -4.16 8.13
CA ARG A 346 -0.21 -5.20 7.85
C ARG A 346 -1.56 -4.86 8.48
N LEU A 347 -2.43 -4.21 7.71
CA LEU A 347 -3.76 -3.81 8.16
C LEU A 347 -4.83 -4.80 7.71
N HIS A 348 -5.84 -4.97 8.55
CA HIS A 348 -7.05 -5.73 8.28
C HIS A 348 -8.06 -4.87 7.54
N ARG A 349 -8.61 -5.44 6.48
CA ARG A 349 -9.75 -4.89 5.77
C ARG A 349 -10.76 -6.01 5.50
N GLY A 350 -11.85 -6.03 6.26
CA GLY A 350 -12.81 -7.13 6.20
C GLY A 350 -12.16 -8.44 6.64
N ARG A 351 -11.99 -9.38 5.71
CA ARG A 351 -11.37 -10.70 5.95
C ARG A 351 -9.94 -10.85 5.41
N SER A 352 -9.44 -9.84 4.70
CA SER A 352 -8.07 -9.86 4.17
C SER A 352 -7.14 -9.00 5.02
N HIS A 353 -5.86 -9.36 4.99
CA HIS A 353 -4.78 -8.56 5.55
C HIS A 353 -3.84 -8.22 4.42
N GLN A 354 -3.45 -6.96 4.32
CA GLN A 354 -2.49 -6.51 3.33
C GLN A 354 -1.57 -5.46 3.94
N VAL A 355 -0.35 -5.40 3.44
CA VAL A 355 0.63 -4.39 3.90
C VAL A 355 0.32 -3.09 3.19
N GLN A 356 -0.03 -2.07 3.95
CA GLN A 356 -0.47 -0.77 3.48
C GLN A 356 0.59 0.29 3.76
N PRO A 357 0.75 1.31 2.89
CA PRO A 357 1.61 2.44 3.22
C PRO A 357 0.97 3.25 4.35
N VAL A 358 1.72 3.48 5.42
CA VAL A 358 1.30 4.30 6.56
C VAL A 358 2.36 5.34 6.90
N VAL A 359 1.93 6.42 7.54
CA VAL A 359 2.81 7.38 8.20
C VAL A 359 2.47 7.46 9.68
N VAL A 360 3.50 7.53 10.52
CA VAL A 360 3.40 7.61 11.98
C VAL A 360 4.09 8.88 12.44
N ALA A 361 3.41 9.65 13.29
CA ALA A 361 3.91 10.88 13.87
C ALA A 361 4.39 10.66 15.31
N PHE A 362 5.47 11.36 15.66
CA PHE A 362 6.14 11.24 16.96
C PHE A 362 6.31 12.62 17.60
N ALA A 363 6.20 12.64 18.93
CA ALA A 363 6.53 13.79 19.76
C ALA A 363 7.02 13.32 21.14
N GLY A 364 7.98 14.04 21.72
CA GLY A 364 8.50 13.75 23.06
C GLY A 364 9.03 12.32 23.23
N GLY A 365 9.69 11.76 22.21
CA GLY A 365 10.24 10.40 22.25
C GLY A 365 9.19 9.28 22.12
N ARG A 366 7.96 9.59 21.68
CA ARG A 366 6.87 8.62 21.61
C ARG A 366 6.01 8.80 20.36
N PRO A 367 5.41 7.71 19.83
CA PRO A 367 4.46 7.81 18.74
C PRO A 367 3.12 8.36 19.27
N VAL A 368 2.52 9.30 18.56
CA VAL A 368 1.33 10.05 19.01
C VAL A 368 0.13 9.94 18.06
N ALA A 369 0.38 9.80 16.77
CA ALA A 369 -0.66 9.62 15.76
C ALA A 369 -0.17 8.80 14.58
N TRP A 370 -1.09 8.32 13.77
CA TRP A 370 -0.79 7.56 12.56
C TRP A 370 -1.89 7.71 11.53
N ARG A 371 -1.61 7.41 10.27
CA ARG A 371 -2.63 7.20 9.24
C ARG A 371 -2.15 6.27 8.14
N PRO A 372 -3.06 5.50 7.51
CA PRO A 372 -2.82 4.97 6.18
C PRO A 372 -2.76 6.10 5.15
N VAL A 373 -1.95 5.88 4.13
CA VAL A 373 -1.77 6.78 2.99
C VAL A 373 -2.65 6.36 1.83
N ALA A 374 -2.73 5.05 1.58
CA ALA A 374 -3.53 4.46 0.51
C ALA A 374 -4.13 3.13 0.95
N VAL A 375 -5.01 2.60 0.10
CA VAL A 375 -5.48 1.22 0.20
C VAL A 375 -4.98 0.44 -1.01
N SER A 376 -3.77 -0.08 -0.88
CA SER A 376 -3.16 -0.99 -1.84
C SER A 376 -3.85 -2.36 -1.79
N ARG A 377 -3.76 -3.08 -2.92
CA ARG A 377 -4.21 -4.47 -3.10
C ARG A 377 -3.09 -5.50 -2.98
N ASP A 378 -1.86 -5.04 -2.90
CA ASP A 378 -0.65 -5.85 -2.93
C ASP A 378 0.21 -5.51 -1.72
N MET A 379 1.35 -6.20 -1.56
CA MET A 379 2.25 -5.93 -0.44
C MET A 379 3.05 -4.66 -0.72
N THR A 380 2.81 -3.61 0.06
CA THR A 380 3.52 -2.33 -0.06
C THR A 380 4.92 -2.37 0.56
N TYR A 381 5.87 -1.73 -0.13
CA TYR A 381 7.26 -1.52 0.23
C TYR A 381 7.71 -0.09 -0.14
N ALA A 382 8.86 0.30 0.39
CA ALA A 382 9.61 1.48 -0.05
C ALA A 382 8.79 2.79 -0.05
N VAL A 383 8.09 3.08 1.05
CA VAL A 383 7.22 4.26 1.17
C VAL A 383 8.06 5.51 1.42
N GLN A 384 8.09 6.44 0.47
CA GLN A 384 8.78 7.73 0.57
C GLN A 384 7.78 8.88 0.58
N LEU A 385 7.92 9.78 1.54
CA LEU A 385 7.11 10.99 1.70
C LEU A 385 7.98 12.22 1.51
N GLY A 386 7.48 13.20 0.75
CA GLY A 386 8.09 14.51 0.56
C GLY A 386 7.05 15.61 0.61
N ARG A 387 7.47 16.84 0.86
CA ARG A 387 6.64 18.00 1.12
C ARG A 387 6.92 19.07 0.08
N SER A 388 5.85 19.69 -0.40
CA SER A 388 5.93 20.96 -1.12
C SER A 388 5.08 22.01 -0.40
N SER A 389 5.11 23.24 -0.90
CA SER A 389 4.18 24.29 -0.45
C SER A 389 2.71 23.95 -0.71
N ARG A 390 2.42 23.01 -1.63
CA ARG A 390 1.06 22.61 -2.02
C ARG A 390 0.50 21.47 -1.17
N GLY A 391 1.36 20.72 -0.49
CA GLY A 391 0.96 19.58 0.33
C GLY A 391 2.03 18.51 0.43
N TRP A 392 1.61 17.35 0.93
CA TRP A 392 2.41 16.15 1.06
C TRP A 392 2.26 15.26 -0.17
N HIS A 393 3.36 14.70 -0.62
CA HIS A 393 3.47 13.83 -1.79
C HIS A 393 4.11 12.54 -1.36
N VAL A 394 3.60 11.41 -1.84
CA VAL A 394 4.04 10.09 -1.39
C VAL A 394 4.16 9.14 -2.56
N THR A 395 5.23 8.34 -2.52
CA THR A 395 5.46 7.26 -3.46
C THR A 395 5.71 5.96 -2.73
N TRP A 396 5.29 4.85 -3.31
CA TRP A 396 5.56 3.53 -2.77
C TRP A 396 5.59 2.48 -3.89
N LEU A 397 6.15 1.32 -3.57
CA LEU A 397 6.14 0.15 -4.44
C LEU A 397 5.17 -0.89 -3.93
N ASP A 398 4.39 -1.46 -4.82
CA ASP A 398 3.54 -2.61 -4.55
C ASP A 398 4.06 -3.84 -5.28
N MET A 399 4.22 -4.96 -4.57
CA MET A 399 4.75 -6.20 -5.15
C MET A 399 3.66 -6.97 -5.92
N LEU A 400 3.78 -7.02 -7.25
CA LEU A 400 2.85 -7.74 -8.13
C LEU A 400 3.13 -9.26 -8.22
N GLY A 401 4.27 -9.71 -7.67
CA GLY A 401 4.76 -11.09 -7.72
C GLY A 401 6.17 -11.18 -8.32
N TYR A 402 6.93 -12.24 -7.99
CA TYR A 402 8.28 -12.58 -8.50
C TYR A 402 9.11 -11.43 -9.11
N GLY A 403 9.52 -10.46 -8.29
CA GLY A 403 10.42 -9.40 -8.72
C GLY A 403 9.79 -8.37 -9.65
N ALA A 404 8.47 -8.32 -9.79
CA ALA A 404 7.73 -7.24 -10.44
C ALA A 404 7.07 -6.34 -9.39
N TYR A 405 7.24 -5.03 -9.57
CA TYR A 405 6.76 -4.00 -8.66
C TYR A 405 6.02 -2.92 -9.45
N ARG A 406 5.00 -2.34 -8.84
CA ARG A 406 4.28 -1.18 -9.35
C ARG A 406 4.58 0.03 -8.50
N LEU A 407 5.05 1.10 -9.13
CA LEU A 407 5.30 2.39 -8.51
C LEU A 407 4.01 3.20 -8.48
N PHE A 408 3.61 3.62 -7.29
CA PHE A 408 2.47 4.49 -7.07
C PHE A 408 2.88 5.89 -6.62
N TYR A 409 2.03 6.86 -6.91
CA TYR A 409 2.10 8.24 -6.42
C TYR A 409 0.75 8.70 -5.89
N ALA A 410 0.74 9.37 -4.74
CA ALA A 410 -0.43 10.06 -4.20
C ALA A 410 -0.03 11.42 -3.61
N SER A 411 -1.03 12.26 -3.36
CA SER A 411 -0.81 13.64 -2.90
C SER A 411 -1.96 14.16 -2.04
N THR A 412 -1.66 15.05 -1.10
CA THR A 412 -2.67 15.86 -0.39
C THR A 412 -2.91 17.22 -1.05
N ALA A 413 -2.13 17.59 -2.08
CA ALA A 413 -2.31 18.84 -2.80
C ALA A 413 -3.68 18.86 -3.49
N GLU A 414 -4.48 19.92 -3.27
CA GLU A 414 -5.91 19.90 -3.57
C GLU A 414 -6.22 19.59 -5.05
N LEU A 415 -5.52 20.23 -5.99
CA LEU A 415 -5.75 20.02 -7.43
C LEU A 415 -5.35 18.61 -7.89
N GLU A 416 -4.19 18.11 -7.45
CA GLU A 416 -3.75 16.74 -7.72
C GLU A 416 -4.75 15.73 -7.12
N ARG A 417 -5.17 15.96 -5.87
CA ARG A 417 -6.12 15.12 -5.15
C ARG A 417 -7.46 15.03 -5.87
N GLN A 418 -7.99 16.18 -6.30
CA GLN A 418 -9.21 16.20 -7.11
C GLN A 418 -9.03 15.43 -8.42
N ALA A 419 -7.93 15.64 -9.14
CA ALA A 419 -7.67 14.96 -10.41
C ALA A 419 -7.59 13.44 -10.25
N PHE A 420 -6.84 12.97 -9.26
CA PHE A 420 -6.64 11.54 -8.99
C PHE A 420 -7.87 10.85 -8.39
N ASN A 421 -8.75 11.59 -7.71
CA ASN A 421 -10.00 11.08 -7.17
C ASN A 421 -11.16 11.06 -8.19
N ARG A 422 -10.99 11.63 -9.39
CA ARG A 422 -12.03 11.59 -10.44
C ARG A 422 -12.28 10.15 -10.91
N ILE A 423 -13.54 9.75 -10.91
CA ILE A 423 -13.95 8.45 -11.46
C ILE A 423 -13.63 8.43 -12.96
N GLY A 424 -12.82 7.46 -13.37
CA GLY A 424 -12.38 7.28 -14.76
C GLY A 424 -13.01 6.08 -15.45
N TRP A 425 -12.69 5.89 -16.72
CA TRP A 425 -13.05 4.68 -17.46
C TRP A 425 -12.44 3.41 -16.85
N ASP A 426 -11.24 3.51 -16.28
CA ASP A 426 -10.58 2.39 -15.59
C ASP A 426 -11.39 1.93 -14.39
N ASP A 427 -12.01 2.87 -13.65
CA ASP A 427 -12.90 2.55 -12.53
C ASP A 427 -14.16 1.83 -13.02
N ALA A 428 -14.72 2.23 -14.16
CA ALA A 428 -15.88 1.59 -14.75
C ALA A 428 -15.57 0.17 -15.29
N ILE A 429 -14.43 -0.01 -15.95
CA ILE A 429 -13.96 -1.32 -16.43
C ILE A 429 -13.68 -2.24 -15.25
N TYR A 430 -13.00 -1.73 -14.22
CA TYR A 430 -12.76 -2.47 -12.99
C TYR A 430 -14.09 -2.90 -12.35
N PHE A 431 -15.02 -1.96 -12.18
CA PHE A 431 -16.34 -2.25 -11.64
C PHE A 431 -17.07 -3.35 -12.43
N LEU A 432 -17.12 -3.24 -13.76
CA LEU A 432 -17.74 -4.24 -14.62
C LEU A 432 -17.04 -5.60 -14.53
N GLY A 433 -15.71 -5.61 -14.46
CA GLY A 433 -14.90 -6.81 -14.28
C GLY A 433 -15.20 -7.50 -12.95
N THR A 434 -15.28 -6.74 -11.85
CA THR A 434 -15.65 -7.25 -10.52
C THR A 434 -17.09 -7.75 -10.47
N VAL A 435 -18.03 -7.07 -11.14
CA VAL A 435 -19.41 -7.56 -11.25
C VAL A 435 -19.45 -8.87 -12.04
N ALA A 436 -18.75 -8.95 -13.18
CA ALA A 436 -18.72 -10.14 -14.02
C ALA A 436 -18.05 -11.34 -13.33
N SER A 437 -16.91 -11.13 -12.67
CA SER A 437 -16.26 -12.18 -11.86
C SER A 437 -17.14 -12.58 -10.68
N GLY A 438 -17.83 -11.61 -10.08
CA GLY A 438 -18.88 -11.80 -9.10
C GLY A 438 -19.98 -12.74 -9.56
N TRP A 439 -20.53 -12.52 -10.76
CA TRP A 439 -21.57 -13.38 -11.32
C TRP A 439 -21.05 -14.80 -11.58
N LEU A 440 -19.81 -14.95 -12.06
CA LEU A 440 -19.17 -16.27 -12.21
C LEU A 440 -19.01 -16.98 -10.86
N GLY A 441 -18.56 -16.26 -9.82
CA GLY A 441 -18.48 -16.78 -8.45
C GLY A 441 -19.85 -17.15 -7.88
N GLY A 442 -20.86 -16.31 -8.13
CA GLY A 442 -22.25 -16.58 -7.75
C GLY A 442 -22.82 -17.83 -8.46
N LEU A 443 -22.52 -18.02 -9.74
CA LEU A 443 -22.92 -19.21 -10.49
C LEU A 443 -22.34 -20.50 -9.88
N ALA A 444 -21.13 -20.45 -9.30
CA ALA A 444 -20.55 -21.59 -8.60
C ALA A 444 -21.35 -22.01 -7.35
N LEU A 445 -22.20 -21.14 -6.79
CA LEU A 445 -23.10 -21.44 -5.68
C LEU A 445 -24.44 -22.04 -6.13
N THR A 446 -24.72 -22.11 -7.44
CA THR A 446 -25.98 -22.67 -7.98
C THR A 446 -26.27 -24.09 -7.48
N PRO A 447 -25.31 -25.04 -7.48
CA PRO A 447 -25.57 -26.39 -6.97
C PRO A 447 -25.99 -26.40 -5.50
N LEU A 448 -25.42 -25.50 -4.69
CA LEU A 448 -25.75 -25.37 -3.28
C LEU A 448 -27.18 -24.85 -3.07
N PHE A 449 -27.59 -23.83 -3.83
CA PHE A 449 -28.97 -23.32 -3.81
C PHE A 449 -29.99 -24.37 -4.29
N ILE A 450 -29.65 -25.15 -5.32
CA ILE A 450 -30.49 -26.25 -5.79
C ILE A 450 -30.63 -27.31 -4.68
N MET A 451 -29.53 -27.75 -4.08
CA MET A 451 -29.55 -28.72 -2.97
C MET A 451 -30.41 -28.23 -1.79
N ALA A 452 -30.31 -26.94 -1.43
CA ALA A 452 -31.12 -26.36 -0.35
C ALA A 452 -32.61 -26.26 -0.67
N SER A 453 -32.98 -26.30 -1.95
CA SER A 453 -34.37 -26.30 -2.39
C SER A 453 -34.97 -27.71 -2.39
N VAL A 454 -34.16 -28.77 -2.42
CA VAL A 454 -34.60 -30.18 -2.43
C VAL A 454 -35.55 -30.54 -1.29
N PRO A 455 -35.34 -30.16 -0.02
CA PRO A 455 -36.28 -30.50 1.06
C PRO A 455 -37.69 -29.95 0.81
N GLY A 456 -37.79 -28.74 0.24
CA GLY A 456 -39.06 -28.16 -0.17
C GLY A 456 -39.72 -28.92 -1.32
N LEU A 457 -38.92 -29.35 -2.30
CA LEU A 457 -39.40 -30.18 -3.41
C LEU A 457 -39.90 -31.55 -2.93
N VAL A 458 -39.19 -32.19 -2.00
CA VAL A 458 -39.60 -33.46 -1.38
C VAL A 458 -40.91 -33.30 -0.60
N LEU A 459 -41.06 -32.21 0.16
CA LEU A 459 -42.29 -31.91 0.88
C LEU A 459 -43.49 -31.76 -0.08
N ILE A 460 -43.30 -31.01 -1.17
CA ILE A 460 -44.31 -30.83 -2.21
C ILE A 460 -44.64 -32.20 -2.84
N PHE A 461 -43.63 -33.00 -3.19
CA PHE A 461 -43.81 -34.33 -3.77
C PHE A 461 -44.55 -35.31 -2.85
N ILE A 462 -44.29 -35.30 -1.54
CA ILE A 462 -45.02 -36.11 -0.56
C ILE A 462 -46.49 -35.68 -0.50
N HIS A 463 -46.78 -34.37 -0.49
CA HIS A 463 -48.16 -33.86 -0.53
C HIS A 463 -48.91 -34.34 -1.78
N TYR A 464 -48.23 -34.38 -2.93
CA TYR A 464 -48.76 -34.95 -4.17
C TYR A 464 -49.08 -36.44 -4.06
N LEU A 465 -48.17 -37.24 -3.52
CA LEU A 465 -48.39 -38.69 -3.33
C LEU A 465 -49.57 -39.01 -2.41
N LEU A 466 -49.86 -38.11 -1.45
CA LEU A 466 -50.99 -38.25 -0.52
C LEU A 466 -52.32 -37.74 -1.09
N GLY A 467 -52.38 -37.37 -2.38
CA GLY A 467 -53.60 -36.90 -3.04
C GLY A 467 -54.01 -35.49 -2.64
N GLY A 468 -53.07 -34.66 -2.19
CA GLY A 468 -53.35 -33.30 -1.77
C GLY A 468 -53.71 -32.36 -2.93
N GLU A 469 -54.59 -31.39 -2.68
CA GLU A 469 -54.96 -30.37 -3.68
C GLU A 469 -53.77 -29.46 -4.03
N GLU A 470 -53.63 -29.13 -5.31
CA GLU A 470 -52.52 -28.31 -5.83
C GLU A 470 -52.79 -26.81 -5.82
N SER A 471 -54.07 -26.44 -5.81
CA SER A 471 -54.49 -25.07 -6.12
C SER A 471 -54.10 -24.11 -4.99
N LEU A 472 -53.42 -23.03 -5.37
CA LEU A 472 -53.09 -21.92 -4.47
C LEU A 472 -54.32 -21.08 -4.07
N ALA A 473 -55.51 -21.42 -4.55
CA ALA A 473 -56.76 -20.89 -3.99
C ALA A 473 -56.94 -21.27 -2.52
N TYR A 474 -56.45 -22.45 -2.12
CA TYR A 474 -56.60 -22.96 -0.76
C TYR A 474 -55.49 -22.50 0.19
N ARG A 475 -55.80 -22.44 1.48
CA ARG A 475 -54.84 -21.98 2.52
C ARG A 475 -53.71 -22.98 2.73
N TRP A 476 -53.98 -24.27 2.59
CA TRP A 476 -53.01 -25.34 2.87
C TRP A 476 -51.84 -25.38 1.87
N PRO A 477 -52.05 -25.34 0.54
CA PRO A 477 -50.96 -25.20 -0.42
C PRO A 477 -50.12 -23.93 -0.23
N ARG A 478 -50.72 -22.80 0.21
CA ARG A 478 -49.96 -21.58 0.54
C ARG A 478 -49.03 -21.79 1.74
N ALA A 479 -49.51 -22.50 2.78
CA ALA A 479 -48.68 -22.82 3.94
C ALA A 479 -47.55 -23.79 3.56
N LEU A 480 -47.83 -24.80 2.72
CA LEU A 480 -46.83 -25.71 2.19
C LEU A 480 -45.80 -25.01 1.31
N LEU A 481 -46.20 -24.02 0.51
CA LEU A 481 -45.28 -23.19 -0.26
C LEU A 481 -44.31 -22.45 0.67
N ALA A 482 -44.83 -21.78 1.71
CA ALA A 482 -44.00 -21.08 2.68
C ALA A 482 -43.05 -22.03 3.43
N LEU A 483 -43.55 -23.19 3.87
CA LEU A 483 -42.77 -24.20 4.57
C LEU A 483 -41.68 -24.81 3.67
N GLY A 484 -42.00 -25.08 2.40
CA GLY A 484 -41.06 -25.61 1.42
C GLY A 484 -39.95 -24.64 1.02
N LEU A 485 -40.17 -23.33 1.17
CA LEU A 485 -39.16 -22.29 0.89
C LEU A 485 -38.25 -22.01 2.08
N LEU A 486 -38.62 -22.39 3.30
CA LEU A 486 -37.84 -22.09 4.51
C LEU A 486 -36.38 -22.58 4.44
N PRO A 487 -36.07 -23.83 4.07
CA PRO A 487 -34.68 -24.30 4.01
C PRO A 487 -33.81 -23.49 3.05
N TYR A 488 -34.38 -23.13 1.89
CA TYR A 488 -33.73 -22.29 0.89
C TYR A 488 -33.43 -20.88 1.41
N VAL A 489 -34.41 -20.23 2.04
CA VAL A 489 -34.26 -18.87 2.59
C VAL A 489 -33.29 -18.86 3.79
N ILE A 490 -33.35 -19.87 4.66
CA ILE A 490 -32.43 -20.01 5.80
C ILE A 490 -30.99 -20.12 5.31
N LEU A 491 -30.71 -21.02 4.36
CA LEU A 491 -29.36 -21.15 3.80
C LEU A 491 -28.87 -19.80 3.25
N LYS A 492 -29.71 -19.11 2.48
CA LYS A 492 -29.36 -17.80 1.90
C LYS A 492 -29.04 -16.77 2.98
N ILE A 493 -29.83 -16.68 4.04
CA ILE A 493 -29.56 -15.78 5.17
C ILE A 493 -28.25 -16.14 5.84
N VAL A 494 -27.97 -17.43 6.07
CA VAL A 494 -26.70 -17.90 6.66
C VAL A 494 -25.51 -17.56 5.75
N LEU A 495 -25.60 -17.82 4.45
CA LEU A 495 -24.55 -17.48 3.49
C LEU A 495 -24.33 -15.97 3.42
N THR A 496 -25.38 -15.17 3.50
CA THR A 496 -25.23 -13.72 3.48
C THR A 496 -24.77 -13.15 4.82
N GLY A 497 -25.06 -13.79 5.96
CA GLY A 497 -24.41 -13.46 7.23
C GLY A 497 -22.93 -13.86 7.24
N THR A 498 -22.61 -14.95 6.56
CA THR A 498 -21.24 -15.51 6.51
C THR A 498 -20.37 -14.81 5.49
N PHE A 499 -20.89 -14.41 4.34
CA PHE A 499 -20.08 -13.81 3.27
C PHE A 499 -20.54 -12.40 2.90
N GLY A 500 -21.66 -11.92 3.47
CA GLY A 500 -22.33 -10.73 2.98
C GLY A 500 -21.76 -9.40 3.49
N GLY A 501 -22.06 -8.40 2.68
CA GLY A 501 -21.73 -6.99 2.77
C GLY A 501 -22.41 -6.27 1.61
N MET A 502 -22.23 -4.96 1.50
CA MET A 502 -22.61 -4.24 0.28
C MET A 502 -21.49 -4.39 -0.75
N PRO A 503 -21.76 -4.86 -1.98
CA PRO A 503 -20.73 -4.87 -3.03
C PRO A 503 -20.30 -3.43 -3.26
N PHE A 504 -19.00 -3.19 -3.45
CA PHE A 504 -18.47 -1.83 -3.61
C PHE A 504 -18.76 -0.91 -2.41
N ALA A 505 -18.88 -1.46 -1.19
CA ALA A 505 -19.04 -0.68 0.06
C ALA A 505 -17.99 0.44 0.20
N GLU A 506 -16.84 0.27 -0.46
CA GLU A 506 -15.72 1.19 -0.47
C GLU A 506 -16.00 2.53 -1.17
N TRP A 507 -16.97 2.55 -2.07
CA TRP A 507 -17.32 3.71 -2.88
C TRP A 507 -18.45 4.55 -2.28
N VAL A 508 -19.02 4.09 -1.18
CA VAL A 508 -20.13 4.75 -0.49
C VAL A 508 -19.78 5.01 0.97
N SER A 509 -20.54 5.88 1.63
CA SER A 509 -20.34 6.12 3.06
C SER A 509 -20.52 4.83 3.87
N ARG A 510 -19.77 4.69 4.99
CA ARG A 510 -19.88 3.53 5.88
C ARG A 510 -21.32 3.29 6.36
N PHE A 511 -22.06 4.37 6.61
CA PHE A 511 -23.47 4.28 7.02
C PHE A 511 -24.33 3.66 5.91
N THR A 512 -24.20 4.15 4.68
CA THR A 512 -24.92 3.59 3.51
C THR A 512 -24.57 2.12 3.31
N ALA A 513 -23.28 1.76 3.37
CA ALA A 513 -22.83 0.38 3.24
C ALA A 513 -23.44 -0.55 4.29
N GLN A 514 -23.52 -0.11 5.55
CA GLN A 514 -24.12 -0.91 6.64
C GLN A 514 -25.63 -1.10 6.47
N VAL A 515 -26.35 -0.03 6.14
CA VAL A 515 -27.80 -0.10 5.94
C VAL A 515 -28.14 -0.99 4.75
N VAL A 516 -27.48 -0.75 3.60
CA VAL A 516 -27.69 -1.55 2.39
C VAL A 516 -27.29 -2.99 2.63
N GLY A 517 -26.14 -3.26 3.26
CA GLY A 517 -25.68 -4.62 3.56
C GLY A 517 -26.66 -5.46 4.38
N ARG A 518 -27.49 -4.83 5.24
CA ARG A 518 -28.54 -5.52 6.00
C ARG A 518 -29.79 -5.84 5.17
N VAL A 519 -30.13 -4.98 4.21
CA VAL A 519 -31.39 -5.09 3.43
C VAL A 519 -31.18 -5.87 2.13
N LEU A 520 -30.02 -5.73 1.51
CA LEU A 520 -29.65 -6.36 0.23
C LEU A 520 -29.93 -7.87 0.15
N PRO A 521 -29.72 -8.69 1.20
CA PRO A 521 -29.99 -10.13 1.14
C PRO A 521 -31.46 -10.47 0.86
N PHE A 522 -32.38 -9.58 1.26
CA PHE A 522 -33.82 -9.79 1.13
C PHE A 522 -34.37 -9.34 -0.24
N VAL A 523 -33.63 -8.50 -0.97
CA VAL A 523 -34.07 -7.96 -2.27
C VAL A 523 -34.35 -9.08 -3.30
N PRO A 524 -33.48 -10.10 -3.49
CA PRO A 524 -33.80 -11.18 -4.43
C PRO A 524 -35.04 -11.99 -4.01
N SER A 525 -35.31 -12.11 -2.70
CA SER A 525 -36.50 -12.82 -2.20
C SER A 525 -37.78 -12.04 -2.43
N LEU A 526 -37.72 -10.71 -2.33
CA LEU A 526 -38.82 -9.85 -2.75
C LEU A 526 -39.11 -10.02 -4.25
N LEU A 527 -38.07 -10.08 -5.08
CA LEU A 527 -38.21 -10.35 -6.52
C LEU A 527 -38.74 -11.76 -6.80
N GLY A 528 -38.35 -12.75 -6.00
CA GLY A 528 -38.94 -14.09 -6.01
C GLY A 528 -40.45 -14.09 -5.75
N ILE A 529 -40.90 -13.32 -4.74
CA ILE A 529 -42.33 -13.12 -4.46
C ILE A 529 -43.04 -12.47 -5.65
N VAL A 530 -42.42 -11.46 -6.28
CA VAL A 530 -42.96 -10.83 -7.50
C VAL A 530 -43.07 -11.86 -8.64
N GLY A 531 -42.10 -12.76 -8.79
CA GLY A 531 -42.14 -13.87 -9.74
C GLY A 531 -43.35 -14.78 -9.52
N VAL A 532 -43.62 -15.17 -8.27
CA VAL A 532 -44.83 -15.92 -7.90
C VAL A 532 -46.10 -15.12 -8.20
N TRP A 533 -46.12 -13.83 -7.87
CA TRP A 533 -47.27 -12.97 -8.14
C TRP A 533 -47.59 -12.88 -9.63
N ILE A 534 -46.58 -12.67 -10.49
CA ILE A 534 -46.73 -12.66 -11.95
C ILE A 534 -47.26 -14.01 -12.45
N TYR A 535 -46.71 -15.12 -11.94
CA TYR A 535 -47.19 -16.46 -12.28
C TYR A 535 -48.67 -16.62 -11.91
N THR A 536 -49.05 -16.31 -10.67
CA THR A 536 -50.45 -16.45 -10.22
C THR A 536 -51.44 -15.57 -10.96
N ARG A 537 -51.00 -14.41 -11.47
CA ARG A 537 -51.84 -13.53 -12.30
C ARG A 537 -52.04 -14.02 -13.73
N ARG A 538 -51.11 -14.82 -14.24
CA ARG A 538 -51.13 -15.33 -15.62
C ARG A 538 -51.67 -16.75 -15.74
N ALA A 539 -51.56 -17.54 -14.68
CA ALA A 539 -52.10 -18.90 -14.63
C ALA A 539 -53.63 -18.84 -14.49
N GLY A 540 -54.34 -19.62 -15.31
CA GLY A 540 -55.78 -19.82 -15.14
C GLY A 540 -56.11 -20.51 -13.81
N GLU A 541 -55.31 -21.52 -13.45
CA GLU A 541 -55.33 -22.18 -12.14
C GLU A 541 -53.89 -22.26 -11.58
N PRO A 542 -53.53 -21.43 -10.59
CA PRO A 542 -52.19 -21.41 -10.03
C PRO A 542 -51.96 -22.62 -9.11
N THR A 543 -50.93 -23.42 -9.41
CA THR A 543 -50.58 -24.64 -8.66
C THR A 543 -49.30 -24.46 -7.82
N LEU A 544 -49.15 -25.34 -6.83
CA LEU A 544 -48.08 -25.28 -5.82
C LEU A 544 -46.67 -25.41 -6.42
N PHE A 545 -46.43 -26.41 -7.27
CA PHE A 545 -45.09 -26.68 -7.80
C PHE A 545 -44.55 -25.54 -8.71
N PRO A 546 -45.30 -25.04 -9.71
CA PRO A 546 -44.80 -23.94 -10.55
C PRO A 546 -44.61 -22.63 -9.78
N ALA A 547 -45.40 -22.38 -8.73
CA ALA A 547 -45.18 -21.24 -7.85
C ALA A 547 -43.88 -21.38 -7.04
N TRP A 548 -43.62 -22.56 -6.48
CA TRP A 548 -42.35 -22.85 -5.81
C TRP A 548 -41.16 -22.68 -6.77
N ALA A 549 -41.26 -23.24 -7.98
CA ALA A 549 -40.22 -23.13 -9.01
C ALA A 549 -40.02 -21.66 -9.45
N ALA A 550 -41.10 -20.91 -9.66
CA ALA A 550 -41.03 -19.48 -10.00
C ALA A 550 -40.30 -18.69 -8.91
N PHE A 551 -40.55 -18.97 -7.63
CA PHE A 551 -39.83 -18.33 -6.53
C PHE A 551 -38.34 -18.69 -6.57
N VAL A 552 -38.01 -19.98 -6.55
CA VAL A 552 -36.61 -20.46 -6.42
C VAL A 552 -35.76 -20.01 -7.60
N VAL A 553 -36.27 -20.13 -8.83
CA VAL A 553 -35.53 -19.71 -10.04
C VAL A 553 -35.32 -18.20 -10.06
N THR A 554 -36.35 -17.41 -9.73
CA THR A 554 -36.25 -15.94 -9.73
C THR A 554 -35.33 -15.46 -8.61
N ASP A 555 -35.51 -15.94 -7.38
CA ASP A 555 -34.64 -15.58 -6.26
C ASP A 555 -33.19 -15.98 -6.56
N MET A 556 -32.95 -17.19 -7.04
CA MET A 556 -31.60 -17.67 -7.34
C MET A 556 -30.93 -16.82 -8.42
N ALA A 557 -31.63 -16.50 -9.51
CA ALA A 557 -31.09 -15.65 -10.57
C ALA A 557 -30.71 -14.26 -10.03
N PHE A 558 -31.59 -13.61 -9.25
CA PHE A 558 -31.29 -12.31 -8.67
C PHE A 558 -30.26 -12.37 -7.54
N THR A 559 -30.19 -13.47 -6.79
CA THR A 559 -29.17 -13.70 -5.78
C THR A 559 -27.80 -13.78 -6.44
N ILE A 560 -27.66 -14.49 -7.56
CA ILE A 560 -26.42 -14.55 -8.33
C ILE A 560 -26.06 -13.17 -8.89
N MET A 561 -27.03 -12.43 -9.44
CA MET A 561 -26.78 -11.11 -10.03
C MET A 561 -26.40 -10.04 -9.00
N ILE A 562 -27.04 -10.05 -7.83
CA ILE A 562 -26.91 -8.98 -6.82
C ILE A 562 -25.84 -9.32 -5.78
N LEU A 563 -25.81 -10.57 -5.30
CA LEU A 563 -24.91 -11.01 -4.23
C LEU A 563 -23.66 -11.75 -4.76
N GLY A 564 -23.65 -12.17 -6.03
CA GLY A 564 -22.47 -12.78 -6.65
C GLY A 564 -21.17 -11.99 -6.44
N PRO A 565 -21.12 -10.67 -6.70
CA PRO A 565 -19.93 -9.85 -6.47
C PRO A 565 -19.43 -9.89 -5.02
N VAL A 566 -20.36 -9.92 -4.05
CA VAL A 566 -20.04 -10.01 -2.62
C VAL A 566 -19.39 -11.34 -2.28
N PHE A 567 -19.89 -12.44 -2.86
CA PHE A 567 -19.31 -13.78 -2.65
C PHE A 567 -17.92 -13.95 -3.27
N ALA A 568 -17.61 -13.20 -4.33
CA ALA A 568 -16.30 -13.21 -4.98
C ALA A 568 -15.27 -12.27 -4.32
N GLY A 569 -15.65 -11.56 -3.25
CA GLY A 569 -14.75 -10.67 -2.50
C GLY A 569 -14.63 -9.24 -3.06
N GLY A 570 -15.63 -8.77 -3.84
CA GLY A 570 -15.73 -7.39 -4.33
C GLY A 570 -16.59 -6.45 -3.48
#